data_AF-A0A1I4DA59-F1
#
_entry.id   AF-A0A1I4DA59-F1
#
_cell.length_a   1.000
_cell.length_b   1.000
_cell.length_c   1.000
_cell.angle_alpha   90.00
_cell.angle_beta   90.00
_cell.angle_gamma   90.00
#
_symmetry.space_group_name_H-M   'P 1'
#
loop_
_entity.id
_entity.type
_entity.pdbx_description
1 polymer ?
#
loop_
_entity_poly.entity_id
_entity_poly.type
_entity_poly.pdbx_seq_one_letter_code
_entity_poly.pdbx_strand_id
1 'polypeptide(L)' 'MVALIVILFPPLLIAFLLVMERVEEPLRRPTGSREVAEFLTTATPGEVDTLTTSGIRRAMSRWRRRRRARTRPAAPPLV' A
#
# COMPACT_ATOMS: atom_id res chain seq x y z
N MET A 1 -30.47 -30.73 -15.74
CA MET A 1 -29.98 -29.80 -14.71
C MET A 1 -28.47 -29.93 -14.46
N VAL A 2 -27.95 -31.13 -14.15
CA VAL A 2 -26.52 -31.34 -13.82
C VAL A 2 -25.54 -30.97 -14.95
N ALA A 3 -25.83 -31.37 -16.19
CA ALA A 3 -24.96 -31.09 -17.33
C ALA A 3 -24.71 -29.59 -17.56
N LEU A 4 -25.73 -28.75 -17.33
CA LEU A 4 -25.62 -27.30 -17.42
C LEU A 4 -24.61 -26.76 -16.39
N ILE A 5 -24.67 -27.26 -15.16
CA ILE A 5 -23.77 -26.85 -14.08
C ILE A 5 -22.32 -27.23 -14.41
N VAL A 6 -22.09 -28.44 -14.91
CA VAL A 6 -20.73 -28.90 -15.26
C VAL A 6 -20.11 -28.07 -16.39
N ILE A 7 -20.91 -27.62 -17.36
CA ILE A 7 -20.44 -26.79 -18.47
C ILE A 7 -20.24 -25.33 -18.02
N LEU A 8 -21.13 -24.81 -17.17
CA LEU A 8 -21.11 -23.40 -16.76
C LEU A 8 -20.12 -23.13 -15.61
N PHE A 9 -19.82 -24.13 -14.78
CA PHE A 9 -19.00 -23.96 -13.59
C PHE A 9 -17.53 -23.60 -13.91
N PRO A 10 -16.81 -24.27 -14.83
CA PRO A 10 -15.44 -23.88 -15.19
C PRO A 10 -15.30 -22.43 -15.69
N PRO A 11 -16.10 -21.94 -16.66
CA PRO A 11 -15.99 -20.55 -17.09
C PRO A 11 -16.46 -19.57 -16.00
N LEU A 12 -17.41 -19.95 -15.14
CA LEU A 12 -17.82 -19.11 -14.00
C LEU A 12 -16.70 -18.94 -12.98
N LEU A 13 -15.93 -20.00 -12.67
CA LEU A 13 -14.76 -19.90 -11.80
C LEU A 13 -13.66 -19.04 -12.41
N ILE A 14 -13.38 -19.20 -13.70
CA ILE A 14 -12.39 -18.39 -14.40
C ILE A 14 -12.83 -16.91 -14.40
N ALA A 15 -14.10 -16.64 -14.71
CA ALA A 15 -14.65 -15.30 -14.64
C ALA A 15 -14.58 -14.73 -13.22
N PHE A 16 -14.87 -15.52 -12.20
CA PHE A 16 -14.76 -15.11 -10.80
C PHE A 16 -13.32 -14.80 -10.41
N LEU A 17 -12.34 -15.59 -10.85
CA LEU A 17 -10.90 -15.33 -10.62
C LEU A 17 -10.42 -14.06 -11.34
N LEU A 18 -10.88 -13.84 -12.58
CA LEU A 18 -10.59 -12.59 -13.33
C LEU A 18 -11.29 -11.38 -12.72
N VAL A 19 -12.47 -11.56 -12.13
CA VAL A 19 -13.16 -10.50 -11.37
C VAL A 19 -12.49 -10.28 -10.03
N MET A 20 -11.96 -11.32 -9.39
CA MET A 20 -11.09 -11.18 -8.22
C MET A 20 -9.90 -10.30 -8.56
N GLU A 21 -9.32 -10.34 -9.76
CA GLU A 21 -8.31 -9.34 -10.18
C GLU A 21 -8.87 -7.90 -10.13
N ARG A 22 -10.12 -7.67 -10.60
CA ARG A 22 -10.80 -6.36 -10.51
C ARG A 22 -11.26 -5.97 -9.09
N VAL A 23 -11.49 -6.93 -8.20
CA VAL A 23 -11.82 -6.74 -6.77
C VAL A 23 -10.55 -6.63 -5.92
N GLU A 24 -9.43 -7.16 -6.40
CA GLU A 24 -8.09 -7.07 -5.84
C GLU A 24 -7.34 -5.83 -6.36
N GLU A 25 -7.78 -5.20 -7.47
CA GLU A 25 -7.21 -3.96 -7.99
C GLU A 25 -7.21 -2.78 -6.98
N PRO A 26 -8.13 -2.67 -6.00
CA PRO A 26 -8.00 -1.73 -4.89
C PRO A 26 -6.94 -2.16 -3.84
N LEU A 27 -6.60 -3.45 -3.76
CA LEU A 27 -5.54 -4.00 -2.90
C LEU A 27 -4.18 -4.14 -3.62
N ARG A 28 -4.16 -4.05 -4.95
CA ARG A 28 -2.98 -3.98 -5.83
C ARG A 28 -2.50 -2.55 -6.09
N ARG A 29 -2.86 -1.60 -5.24
CA ARG A 29 -1.98 -0.47 -4.94
C ARG A 29 -1.03 -0.90 -3.84
N PRO A 30 0.22 -1.34 -4.14
CA PRO A 30 1.27 -1.45 -3.15
C PRO A 30 1.71 -0.03 -2.71
N THR A 31 0.81 0.70 -2.06
CA THR A 31 1.15 1.78 -1.14
C THR A 31 1.60 1.20 0.21
N GLY A 32 1.48 -0.12 0.42
CA GLY A 32 1.93 -0.81 1.62
C GLY A 32 3.36 -1.34 1.52
N SER A 33 3.62 -2.38 0.73
CA SER A 33 4.86 -3.15 0.81
C SER A 33 6.11 -2.37 0.39
N ARG A 34 6.02 -1.59 -0.69
CA ARG A 34 7.15 -0.75 -1.15
C ARG A 34 7.40 0.42 -0.20
N GLU A 35 6.35 1.08 0.29
CA GLU A 35 6.47 2.18 1.24
C GLU A 35 6.98 1.68 2.61
N VAL A 36 6.61 0.46 3.02
CA VAL A 36 7.12 -0.20 4.23
C VAL A 36 8.57 -0.63 4.07
N ALA A 37 8.95 -1.24 2.94
CA ALA A 37 10.35 -1.57 2.66
C ALA A 37 11.21 -0.29 2.63
N GLU A 38 10.68 0.78 2.04
CA GLU A 38 11.33 2.07 1.99
C GLU A 38 11.40 2.74 3.38
N PHE A 39 10.37 2.58 4.20
CA PHE A 39 10.40 2.98 5.61
C PHE A 39 11.51 2.21 6.36
N LEU A 40 11.56 0.88 6.26
CA LEU A 40 12.57 0.08 6.97
C LEU A 40 14.01 0.44 6.56
N THR A 41 14.25 0.82 5.30
CA THR A 41 15.59 1.23 4.85
C THR A 41 15.94 2.70 5.12
N THR A 42 14.96 3.60 5.34
CA THR A 42 15.23 5.05 5.54
C THR A 42 14.71 5.64 6.85
N ALA A 43 14.02 4.84 7.67
CA ALA A 43 13.52 5.27 8.96
C ALA A 43 14.68 5.58 9.89
N THR A 44 14.51 6.66 10.66
CA THR A 44 15.46 6.97 11.73
C THR A 44 15.16 6.16 12.98
N PRO A 45 16.13 5.94 13.89
CA PRO A 45 15.92 5.19 15.13
C PRO A 45 14.70 5.66 15.93
N GLY A 46 14.46 6.97 16.03
CA GLY A 46 13.27 7.51 16.71
C GLY A 46 11.93 7.19 16.04
N GLU A 47 11.90 6.87 14.75
CA GLU A 47 10.68 6.43 14.05
C GLU A 47 10.44 4.93 14.20
N VAL A 48 11.51 4.15 14.28
CA VAL A 48 11.46 2.72 14.63
C VAL A 48 11.01 2.55 16.08
N ASP A 49 11.48 3.40 16.99
CA ASP A 49 10.97 3.43 18.37
C ASP A 49 9.49 3.86 18.42
N THR A 50 9.07 4.80 17.57
CA THR A 50 7.64 5.16 17.47
C THR A 50 6.81 3.99 16.90
N LEU A 51 7.40 3.15 16.05
CA LEU A 51 6.78 1.95 15.49
C LEU A 51 6.54 0.89 16.58
N THR A 52 7.54 0.62 17.42
CA THR A 52 7.42 -0.33 18.53
C THR A 52 6.45 0.15 19.60
N THR A 53 6.50 1.45 19.92
CA THR A 53 5.80 2.00 21.10
C THR A 53 4.39 2.49 20.78
N SER A 54 4.11 2.91 19.54
CA SER A 54 2.81 3.48 19.14
C SER A 54 2.24 2.95 17.82
N GLY A 55 2.90 1.96 17.22
CA GLY A 55 2.41 1.23 16.06
C GLY A 55 2.71 1.87 14.69
N ILE A 56 2.52 1.05 13.65
CA ILE A 56 2.87 1.33 12.25
C ILE A 56 2.26 2.63 11.73
N ARG A 57 0.98 2.88 12.06
CA ARG A 57 0.25 4.07 11.58
C ARG A 57 0.94 5.38 11.99
N ARG A 58 1.37 5.47 13.25
CA ARG A 58 1.97 6.68 13.80
C ARG A 58 3.40 6.88 13.28
N ALA A 59 4.19 5.81 13.23
CA ALA A 59 5.54 5.83 12.66
C ALA A 59 5.56 6.25 11.18
N MET A 60 4.71 5.65 10.33
CA MET A 60 4.62 6.01 8.91
C MET A 60 4.13 7.44 8.69
N SER A 61 3.20 7.94 9.51
CA SER A 61 2.74 9.34 9.41
C SER A 61 3.87 10.35 9.67
N ARG A 62 4.75 10.06 10.63
CA ARG A 62 5.90 10.90 10.98
C ARG A 62 6.96 10.87 9.88
N TRP A 63 7.27 9.68 9.37
CA TRP A 63 8.20 9.48 8.27
C TRP A 63 7.74 10.19 6.98
N ARG A 64 6.46 10.05 6.61
CA ARG A 64 5.87 10.76 5.46
C ARG A 64 5.97 12.27 5.60
N ARG A 65 5.70 12.83 6.79
CA ARG A 65 5.82 14.26 7.06
C ARG A 65 7.26 14.75 6.85
N ARG A 66 8.25 14.01 7.36
CA ARG A 66 9.67 14.36 7.15
C ARG A 66 10.09 14.28 5.69
N ARG A 67 9.66 13.24 4.96
CA ARG A 67 9.93 13.13 3.52
C ARG A 67 9.35 14.30 2.74
N ARG A 68 8.06 14.61 2.95
CA ARG A 68 7.41 15.76 2.30
C ARG A 68 8.09 17.09 2.62
N ALA A 69 8.58 17.26 3.85
CA ALA A 69 9.34 18.46 4.23
C ALA A 69 10.67 18.58 3.46
N ARG A 70 11.34 17.47 3.12
CA ARG A 70 12.54 17.46 2.26
C ARG A 70 12.23 17.67 0.78
N THR A 71 11.04 17.26 0.31
CA THR A 71 10.64 17.41 -1.10
C THR A 71 10.06 18.78 -1.41
N ARG A 72 9.66 19.57 -0.39
CA ARG A 72 9.23 20.95 -0.60
C ARG A 72 10.48 21.77 -0.93
N PRO A 73 10.64 22.29 -2.16
CA PRO A 73 11.73 23.21 -2.46
C PRO A 73 11.56 24.38 -1.49
N ALA A 74 12.63 24.77 -0.81
CA ALA A 74 12.65 26.02 -0.08
C ALA A 74 12.18 27.09 -1.07
N ALA A 75 11.00 27.68 -0.81
CA ALA A 75 10.51 28.77 -1.62
C ALA A 75 11.63 29.81 -1.68
N PRO A 76 12.11 30.20 -2.87
CA PRO A 76 13.17 31.19 -2.96
C PRO A 76 12.71 32.46 -2.23
N PRO A 77 13.56 33.08 -1.40
CA PRO A 77 13.20 34.34 -0.76
C PRO A 77 12.85 35.34 -1.86
N LEU A 78 11.61 35.83 -1.85
CA LEU A 78 11.21 36.98 -2.63
C LEU A 78 11.94 38.17 -2.01
N VAL A 79 13.06 38.54 -2.62
CA VAL A 79 13.84 39.76 -2.33
C VAL A 79 13.29 40.89 -3.17
#